data_AF-A0A8J3V9B4-F1
#
_entry.id   AF-A0A8J3V9B4-F1
#
_cell.length_a   1.000
_cell.length_b   1.000
_cell.length_c   1.000
_cell.angle_alpha   90.00
_cell.angle_beta   90.00
_cell.angle_gamma   90.00
#
_symmetry.space_group_name_H-M   'P 1'
#
loop_
_entity.id
_entity.type
_entity.pdbx_description
1 polymer ?
#
loop_
_entity_poly.entity_id
_entity_poly.type
_entity_poly.pdbx_seq_one_letter_code
_entity_poly.pdbx_strand_id
1 'polypeptide(L)'
;MLRLSRRLTVCVLLLAACAPAAPAAPSSIPLAAPRTSMTPPAVTPSPSASPSASAPVIPDWRSVPWGRAAVVDSPLYAAPRLKGSCKIPAPRSGSWRSMKKYMGSVSNCLDRIWAGSFKAENMFFTKPERKFVQRRVRDPICGLMPKKNDTGAYCGGTTTYYMLVPNDLLRNPLAAAFVSKTISHEYGHHVQYLTHILSYEALEGRGAKRATVDLLTRRTELQAECFAGAALKAMRREMPPWQQYRYLFMGIVNDPFAHDHGRQPTRLKWTEKGFNSGRPGACDTWTSPKSKVT
;
A
#
# COMPACT_ATOMS: atom_id res chain seq x y z
N MET A 1 -49.64 12.32 46.28
CA MET A 1 -50.03 13.34 45.27
C MET A 1 -48.89 13.55 44.28
N LEU A 2 -49.25 13.46 42.99
CA LEU A 2 -48.57 13.82 41.73
C LEU A 2 -47.09 13.42 41.46
N ARG A 3 -46.96 12.42 40.57
CA ARG A 3 -45.83 12.24 39.64
C ARG A 3 -46.00 13.22 38.47
N LEU A 4 -44.96 13.96 38.09
CA LEU A 4 -44.92 14.72 36.82
C LEU A 4 -43.95 14.04 35.85
N SER A 5 -44.51 13.38 34.84
CA SER A 5 -43.82 12.84 33.67
C SER A 5 -43.79 13.91 32.56
N ARG A 6 -42.60 14.35 32.17
CA ARG A 6 -42.39 15.23 30.99
C ARG A 6 -42.40 14.37 29.72
N ARG A 7 -43.44 14.53 28.91
CA ARG A 7 -43.47 14.10 27.50
C ARG A 7 -42.89 15.22 26.64
N LEU A 8 -41.82 14.96 25.90
CA LEU A 8 -41.38 15.83 24.80
C LEU A 8 -42.02 15.32 23.50
N THR A 9 -42.86 16.17 22.91
CA THR A 9 -43.48 15.99 21.61
C THR A 9 -42.46 16.33 20.52
N VAL A 10 -42.15 15.37 19.64
CA VAL A 10 -41.36 15.58 18.43
C VAL A 10 -42.28 16.17 17.36
N CYS A 11 -41.99 17.39 16.92
CA CYS A 11 -42.70 18.07 15.84
C CYS A 11 -42.09 17.61 14.49
N VAL A 12 -42.87 16.87 13.71
CA VAL A 12 -42.55 16.47 12.34
C VAL A 12 -42.92 17.62 11.41
N LEU A 13 -41.92 18.30 10.84
CA LEU A 13 -42.10 19.29 9.79
C LEU A 13 -42.16 18.58 8.43
N LEU A 14 -43.39 18.39 7.93
CA LEU A 14 -43.72 18.11 6.55
C LEU A 14 -43.53 19.39 5.73
N LEU A 15 -42.58 19.39 4.79
CA LEU A 15 -42.52 20.41 3.73
C LEU A 15 -43.17 19.84 2.48
N ALA A 16 -44.32 20.43 2.15
CA ALA A 16 -45.12 20.16 0.99
C ALA A 16 -44.47 20.69 -0.29
N ALA A 17 -44.70 19.96 -1.38
CA ALA A 17 -44.29 20.26 -2.74
C ALA A 17 -44.90 21.57 -3.26
N CYS A 18 -44.12 22.30 -4.05
CA CYS A 18 -44.63 23.31 -4.96
C CYS A 18 -43.76 23.32 -6.22
N ALA A 19 -44.31 22.83 -7.34
CA ALA A 19 -43.79 23.07 -8.69
C ALA A 19 -44.59 24.22 -9.29
N PRO A 20 -43.96 25.10 -10.07
CA PRO A 20 -44.52 25.31 -11.41
C PRO A 20 -43.51 25.63 -12.53
N ALA A 21 -44.01 25.34 -13.74
CA ALA A 21 -43.80 26.01 -15.03
C ALA A 21 -42.50 25.76 -15.82
N ALA A 22 -42.64 24.97 -16.88
CA ALA A 22 -41.77 24.92 -18.04
C ALA A 22 -42.07 26.10 -19.01
N PRO A 23 -41.06 26.67 -19.70
CA PRO A 23 -41.29 27.52 -20.85
C PRO A 23 -41.26 26.73 -22.17
N ALA A 24 -42.04 27.24 -23.11
CA ALA A 24 -42.47 26.66 -24.38
C ALA A 24 -41.36 26.48 -25.43
N ALA A 25 -41.57 25.51 -26.32
CA ALA A 25 -40.85 25.32 -27.56
C ALA A 25 -41.24 26.36 -28.62
N PRO A 26 -40.35 26.73 -29.56
CA PRO A 26 -40.74 27.32 -30.81
C PRO A 26 -40.71 26.32 -31.97
N SER A 27 -41.86 26.30 -32.63
CA SER A 27 -42.29 25.77 -33.91
C SER A 27 -41.26 25.71 -35.05
N SER A 28 -41.35 24.60 -35.78
CA SER A 28 -40.85 24.37 -37.13
C SER A 28 -41.76 25.01 -38.19
N ILE A 29 -41.20 25.73 -39.17
CA ILE A 29 -41.77 25.91 -40.52
C ILE A 29 -40.62 25.94 -41.55
N PRO A 30 -40.76 25.26 -42.71
CA PRO A 30 -39.72 25.15 -43.74
C PRO A 30 -39.84 26.25 -44.81
N LEU A 31 -38.74 26.58 -45.50
CA LEU A 31 -38.81 26.91 -46.93
C LEU A 31 -37.42 26.87 -47.60
N ALA A 32 -37.44 26.42 -48.85
CA ALA A 32 -36.31 26.12 -49.70
C ALA A 32 -35.82 27.33 -50.52
N ALA A 33 -34.66 27.10 -51.17
CA ALA A 33 -34.05 27.72 -52.35
C ALA A 33 -32.99 28.83 -52.13
N PRO A 34 -32.07 29.07 -53.08
CA PRO A 34 -31.55 28.23 -54.17
C PRO A 34 -30.02 27.97 -54.04
N ARG A 35 -29.52 26.94 -54.75
CA ARG A 35 -28.09 26.66 -54.90
C ARG A 35 -27.43 27.71 -55.81
N THR A 36 -26.48 28.46 -55.27
CA THR A 36 -25.41 29.07 -56.06
C THR A 36 -24.15 28.21 -55.92
N SER A 37 -23.78 27.58 -57.03
CA SER A 37 -22.52 26.88 -57.24
C SER A 37 -21.37 27.88 -57.27
N MET A 38 -20.60 27.95 -56.18
CA MET A 38 -19.27 28.55 -56.18
C MET A 38 -18.26 27.42 -55.98
N THR A 39 -17.51 27.10 -57.02
CA THR A 39 -16.32 26.23 -56.98
C THR A 39 -15.27 26.85 -56.07
N PRO A 40 -14.83 26.18 -54.99
CA PRO A 40 -13.65 26.59 -54.24
C PRO A 40 -12.38 26.33 -55.09
N PRO A 41 -11.34 27.18 -54.97
CA PRO A 41 -10.09 26.99 -55.69
C PRO A 41 -9.36 25.72 -55.23
N ALA A 42 -8.59 25.13 -56.14
CA ALA A 42 -7.79 23.94 -55.89
C ALA A 42 -6.87 24.14 -54.67
N VAL A 43 -7.10 23.34 -53.63
CA VAL A 43 -6.26 23.29 -52.43
C VAL A 43 -5.05 22.42 -52.75
N THR A 44 -3.88 23.04 -52.86
CA THR A 44 -2.58 22.36 -52.86
C THR A 44 -2.45 21.46 -51.63
N PRO A 45 -1.97 20.20 -51.77
CA PRO A 45 -1.83 19.30 -50.63
C PRO A 45 -0.77 19.84 -49.67
N SER A 46 -1.20 20.12 -48.44
CA SER A 46 -0.33 20.46 -47.31
C SER A 46 0.61 19.28 -46.99
N PRO A 47 1.86 19.52 -46.57
CA PRO A 47 2.80 18.45 -46.29
C PRO A 47 2.31 17.59 -45.12
N SER A 48 2.49 16.27 -45.31
CA SER A 48 2.12 15.16 -44.45
C SER A 48 2.31 15.47 -42.95
N ALA A 49 1.23 15.33 -42.19
CA ALA A 49 1.28 15.39 -40.74
C ALA A 49 2.28 14.36 -40.21
N SER A 50 3.20 14.82 -39.36
CA SER A 50 4.10 13.99 -38.56
C SER A 50 3.30 12.91 -37.80
N PRO A 51 3.87 11.72 -37.58
CA PRO A 51 3.17 10.65 -36.87
C PRO A 51 2.74 11.16 -35.49
N SER A 52 1.43 11.17 -35.29
CA SER A 52 0.77 11.50 -34.03
C SER A 52 1.48 10.77 -32.91
N ALA A 53 1.95 11.52 -31.91
CA ALA A 53 2.43 10.96 -30.66
C ALA A 53 1.39 9.95 -30.16
N SER A 54 1.82 8.72 -29.93
CA SER A 54 1.00 7.67 -29.35
C SER A 54 0.29 8.24 -28.13
N ALA A 55 -1.04 8.19 -28.10
CA ALA A 55 -1.80 8.56 -26.92
C ALA A 55 -1.17 7.86 -25.70
N PRO A 56 -0.96 8.56 -24.57
CA PRO A 56 -0.37 7.93 -23.39
C PRO A 56 -1.23 6.73 -23.01
N VAL A 57 -0.59 5.55 -22.94
CA VAL A 57 -1.22 4.33 -22.41
C VAL A 57 -1.68 4.68 -21.00
N ILE A 58 -2.97 4.89 -20.81
CA ILE A 58 -3.56 5.07 -19.48
C ILE A 58 -3.38 3.70 -18.80
N PRO A 59 -2.63 3.59 -17.70
CA PRO A 59 -2.51 2.35 -16.97
C PRO A 59 -3.91 1.90 -16.55
N ASP A 60 -4.32 0.72 -16.99
CA ASP A 60 -5.64 0.20 -16.67
C ASP A 60 -5.69 -0.19 -15.18
N TRP A 61 -6.35 0.62 -14.37
CA TRP A 61 -6.60 0.34 -12.95
C TRP A 61 -7.42 -0.94 -12.74
N ARG A 62 -8.02 -1.52 -13.80
CA ARG A 62 -8.70 -2.82 -13.76
C ARG A 62 -7.74 -4.01 -13.69
N SER A 63 -6.42 -3.81 -13.82
CA SER A 63 -5.45 -4.92 -13.78
C SER A 63 -5.23 -5.50 -12.38
N VAL A 64 -5.60 -4.78 -11.32
CA VAL A 64 -5.49 -5.27 -9.94
C VAL A 64 -6.84 -5.82 -9.46
N PRO A 65 -6.94 -7.12 -9.15
CA PRO A 65 -8.19 -7.72 -8.69
C PRO A 65 -8.69 -7.13 -7.36
N TRP A 66 -9.99 -7.29 -7.09
CA TRP A 66 -10.64 -6.91 -5.84
C TRP A 66 -11.22 -8.13 -5.11
N GLY A 67 -11.60 -7.96 -3.85
CA GLY A 67 -12.21 -9.02 -3.04
C GLY A 67 -11.28 -10.23 -2.89
N ARG A 68 -11.84 -11.44 -2.92
CA ARG A 68 -11.04 -12.67 -2.74
C ARG A 68 -9.95 -12.83 -3.81
N ALA A 69 -10.21 -12.40 -5.05
CA ALA A 69 -9.22 -12.48 -6.13
C ALA A 69 -7.97 -11.64 -5.84
N ALA A 70 -8.08 -10.54 -5.08
CA ALA A 70 -6.94 -9.71 -4.69
C ALA A 70 -5.87 -10.50 -3.90
N VAL A 71 -6.30 -11.51 -3.14
CA VAL A 71 -5.43 -12.26 -2.25
C VAL A 71 -5.00 -13.63 -2.79
N VAL A 72 -5.76 -14.24 -3.70
CA VAL A 72 -5.44 -15.57 -4.27
C VAL A 72 -4.95 -15.52 -5.72
N ASP A 73 -5.40 -14.53 -6.51
CA ASP A 73 -5.14 -14.43 -7.95
C ASP A 73 -4.46 -13.10 -8.31
N SER A 74 -3.66 -12.55 -7.39
CA SER A 74 -2.93 -11.31 -7.62
C SER A 74 -1.87 -11.50 -8.73
N PRO A 75 -1.82 -10.66 -9.78
CA PRO A 75 -0.76 -10.71 -10.79
C PRO A 75 0.64 -10.58 -10.17
N LEU A 76 0.75 -9.92 -9.01
CA LEU A 76 2.00 -9.81 -8.26
C LEU A 76 2.63 -11.18 -7.98
N TYR A 77 1.85 -12.25 -7.84
CA TYR A 77 2.41 -13.58 -7.58
C TYR A 77 3.14 -14.18 -8.79
N ALA A 78 2.81 -13.75 -10.01
CA ALA A 78 3.54 -14.13 -11.22
C ALA A 78 4.87 -13.36 -11.37
N ALA A 79 5.01 -12.23 -10.67
CA ALA A 79 6.14 -11.32 -10.79
C ALA A 79 7.51 -12.04 -10.75
N PRO A 80 8.48 -11.59 -11.57
CA PRO A 80 9.82 -12.14 -11.56
C PRO A 80 10.52 -11.88 -10.21
N ARG A 81 11.72 -12.44 -10.06
CA ARG A 81 12.57 -12.10 -8.91
C ARG A 81 12.79 -10.59 -8.84
N LEU A 82 12.62 -10.03 -7.65
CA LEU A 82 12.89 -8.64 -7.35
C LEU A 82 14.36 -8.32 -7.65
N LYS A 83 14.58 -7.20 -8.32
CA LYS A 83 15.92 -6.70 -8.69
C LYS A 83 16.11 -5.32 -8.07
N GLY A 84 17.22 -5.16 -7.34
CA GLY A 84 17.61 -3.88 -6.74
C GLY A 84 19.08 -3.61 -7.04
N SER A 85 19.36 -2.50 -7.71
CA SER A 85 20.72 -1.95 -7.80
C SER A 85 20.68 -0.56 -7.20
N CYS A 86 21.26 -0.42 -6.01
CA CYS A 86 21.18 0.76 -5.19
C CYS A 86 22.50 0.93 -4.44
N LYS A 87 22.84 2.16 -4.07
CA LYS A 87 23.91 2.45 -3.11
C LYS A 87 23.26 2.83 -1.79
N ILE A 88 23.53 2.09 -0.71
CA ILE A 88 22.92 2.33 0.59
C ILE A 88 24.05 2.44 1.63
N PRO A 89 24.50 3.66 1.95
CA PRO A 89 25.61 3.84 2.88
C PRO A 89 25.21 3.42 4.30
N ALA A 90 26.05 2.64 4.97
CA ALA A 90 25.84 2.24 6.35
C ALA A 90 25.70 3.45 7.28
N PRO A 91 24.78 3.44 8.26
CA PRO A 91 24.60 4.55 9.17
C PRO A 91 25.72 4.60 10.23
N ARG A 92 26.20 5.80 10.57
CA ARG A 92 27.08 6.02 11.71
C ARG A 92 26.32 5.81 13.02
N SER A 93 26.86 4.97 13.91
CA SER A 93 26.30 4.71 15.24
C SER A 93 26.08 6.01 16.03
N GLY A 94 24.92 6.09 16.71
CA GLY A 94 24.49 7.23 17.51
C GLY A 94 24.07 8.48 16.72
N SER A 95 24.07 8.45 15.39
CA SER A 95 23.76 9.62 14.55
C SER A 95 22.37 9.54 13.92
N TRP A 96 21.42 10.33 14.43
CA TRP A 96 20.09 10.48 13.80
C TRP A 96 20.18 10.92 12.34
N ARG A 97 21.02 11.92 12.03
CA ARG A 97 21.22 12.41 10.66
C ARG A 97 21.69 11.30 9.73
N SER A 98 22.66 10.49 10.16
CA SER A 98 23.16 9.37 9.37
C SER A 98 22.12 8.27 9.22
N MET A 99 21.39 7.92 10.30
CA MET A 99 20.32 6.93 10.26
C MET A 99 19.17 7.37 9.35
N LYS A 100 18.76 8.63 9.41
CA LYS A 100 17.73 9.20 8.52
C LYS A 100 18.13 9.12 7.05
N LYS A 101 19.41 9.35 6.73
CA LYS A 101 19.95 9.17 5.36
C LYS A 101 19.94 7.69 4.93
N TYR A 102 20.32 6.78 5.83
CA TYR A 102 20.23 5.33 5.59
C TYR A 102 18.79 4.90 5.30
N MET A 103 17.84 5.26 6.16
CA MET A 103 16.40 5.00 5.98
C MET A 103 15.89 5.53 4.65
N GLY A 104 16.24 6.77 4.28
CA GLY A 104 15.88 7.34 3.00
C GLY A 104 16.46 6.56 1.80
N SER A 105 17.68 6.08 1.91
CA SER A 105 18.37 5.31 0.85
C SER A 105 17.77 3.90 0.68
N VAL A 106 17.45 3.21 1.78
CA VAL A 106 16.70 1.94 1.77
C VAL A 106 15.36 2.14 1.07
N SER A 107 14.62 3.17 1.48
CA SER A 107 13.28 3.46 0.97
C SER A 107 13.29 3.83 -0.51
N ASN A 108 14.26 4.63 -0.96
CA ASN A 108 14.45 4.92 -2.40
C ASN A 108 14.79 3.68 -3.20
N CYS A 109 15.47 2.70 -2.60
CA CYS A 109 15.72 1.43 -3.26
C CYS A 109 14.45 0.58 -3.39
N LEU A 110 13.64 0.55 -2.33
CA LEU A 110 12.33 -0.13 -2.34
C LEU A 110 11.41 0.45 -3.40
N ASP A 111 11.35 1.78 -3.57
CA ASP A 111 10.61 2.41 -4.68
C ASP A 111 11.00 1.83 -6.03
N ARG A 112 12.31 1.71 -6.31
CA ARG A 112 12.80 1.19 -7.59
C ARG A 112 12.51 -0.31 -7.76
N ILE A 113 12.69 -1.09 -6.70
CA ILE A 113 12.44 -2.54 -6.70
C ILE A 113 10.98 -2.81 -7.01
N TRP A 114 10.06 -2.18 -6.28
CA TRP A 114 8.63 -2.43 -6.41
C TRP A 114 8.04 -1.80 -7.67
N ALA A 115 8.48 -0.59 -8.07
CA ALA A 115 8.10 -0.03 -9.37
C ALA A 115 8.46 -0.97 -10.52
N GLY A 116 9.65 -1.59 -10.47
CA GLY A 116 10.08 -2.58 -11.47
C GLY A 116 9.22 -3.84 -11.46
N SER A 117 8.86 -4.35 -10.27
CA SER A 117 7.98 -5.52 -10.12
C SER A 117 6.57 -5.27 -10.64
N PHE A 118 5.98 -4.12 -10.30
CA PHE A 118 4.64 -3.74 -10.72
C PHE A 118 4.60 -3.50 -12.23
N LYS A 119 5.62 -2.83 -12.79
CA LYS A 119 5.76 -2.65 -14.24
C LYS A 119 5.83 -3.98 -15.00
N ALA A 120 6.51 -4.99 -14.46
CA ALA A 120 6.63 -6.30 -15.10
C ALA A 120 5.27 -7.01 -15.26
N GLU A 121 4.33 -6.73 -14.36
CA GLU A 121 2.98 -7.30 -14.35
C GLU A 121 1.90 -6.31 -14.82
N ASN A 122 2.30 -5.21 -15.49
CA ASN A 122 1.39 -4.15 -15.97
C ASN A 122 0.47 -3.57 -14.87
N MET A 123 0.97 -3.50 -13.64
CA MET A 123 0.26 -2.94 -12.50
C MET A 123 0.65 -1.48 -12.26
N PHE A 124 -0.30 -0.67 -11.80
CA PHE A 124 -0.05 0.71 -11.40
C PHE A 124 0.78 0.78 -10.11
N PHE A 125 1.78 1.66 -10.09
CA PHE A 125 2.62 1.88 -8.92
C PHE A 125 2.70 3.36 -8.55
N THR A 126 2.47 3.64 -7.27
CA THR A 126 2.91 4.87 -6.60
C THR A 126 3.83 4.50 -5.46
N LYS A 127 4.69 5.44 -5.06
CA LYS A 127 5.48 5.30 -3.83
C LYS A 127 4.67 5.77 -2.62
N PRO A 128 4.91 5.24 -1.43
CA PRO A 128 4.28 5.73 -0.22
C PRO A 128 4.96 7.03 0.26
N GLU A 129 4.21 7.82 1.03
CA GLU A 129 4.78 8.83 1.89
C GLU A 129 5.54 8.18 3.06
N ARG A 130 6.56 8.87 3.58
CA ARG A 130 7.51 8.28 4.55
C ARG A 130 7.77 9.24 5.69
N LYS A 131 7.51 8.83 6.93
CA LYS A 131 7.77 9.65 8.12
C LYS A 131 8.73 8.97 9.08
N PHE A 132 9.96 9.48 9.12
CA PHE A 132 10.99 9.06 10.05
C PHE A 132 10.99 9.97 11.28
N VAL A 133 10.75 9.39 12.45
CA VAL A 133 10.50 10.15 13.68
C VAL A 133 11.30 9.60 14.85
N GLN A 134 11.62 10.43 15.84
CA GLN A 134 12.24 10.01 17.11
C GLN A 134 11.24 9.91 18.27
N ARG A 135 9.99 10.31 18.02
CA ARG A 135 8.85 10.22 18.92
C ARG A 135 7.60 9.98 18.09
N ARG A 136 6.55 9.39 18.68
CA ARG A 136 5.26 9.22 17.98
C ARG A 136 4.69 10.58 17.56
N VAL A 137 4.03 10.60 16.41
CA VAL A 137 3.44 11.81 15.79
C VAL A 137 1.98 11.56 15.42
N ARG A 138 1.17 12.61 15.35
CA ARG A 138 -0.24 12.49 14.96
C ARG A 138 -0.37 12.50 13.43
N ASP A 139 -0.93 11.43 12.90
CA ASP A 139 -1.47 11.35 11.54
C ASP A 139 -2.95 11.81 11.55
N PRO A 140 -3.39 12.58 10.55
CA PRO A 140 -4.76 13.11 10.51
C PRO A 140 -5.85 12.04 10.39
N ILE A 141 -5.54 10.86 9.83
CA ILE A 141 -6.50 9.76 9.62
C ILE A 141 -6.27 8.62 10.62
N CYS A 142 -5.02 8.19 10.79
CA CYS A 142 -4.68 7.01 11.59
C CYS A 142 -4.39 7.30 13.08
N GLY A 143 -4.44 8.57 13.49
CA GLY A 143 -4.21 9.00 14.87
C GLY A 143 -2.72 8.99 15.25
N LEU A 144 -2.38 8.60 16.48
CA LEU A 144 -0.98 8.59 16.94
C LEU A 144 -0.20 7.42 16.29
N MET A 145 0.91 7.74 15.62
CA MET A 145 1.71 6.82 14.80
C MET A 145 3.22 6.87 15.15
N PRO A 146 3.93 5.72 15.11
CA PRO A 146 3.38 4.35 15.14
C PRO A 146 2.50 4.10 16.37
N LYS A 147 1.77 2.97 16.42
CA LYS A 147 0.96 2.63 17.59
C LYS A 147 1.84 2.39 18.81
N LYS A 148 1.20 2.30 19.99
CA LYS A 148 1.93 2.09 21.25
C LYS A 148 2.72 0.77 21.17
N ASN A 149 4.00 0.82 21.51
CA ASN A 149 4.98 -0.28 21.46
C ASN A 149 5.47 -0.66 20.05
N ASP A 150 4.99 -0.01 19.00
CA ASP A 150 5.43 -0.28 17.64
C ASP A 150 6.58 0.65 17.23
N THR A 151 7.49 0.10 16.42
CA THR A 151 8.58 0.86 15.80
C THR A 151 8.21 1.27 14.37
N GLY A 152 7.43 0.46 13.67
CA GLY A 152 6.92 0.73 12.32
C GLY A 152 5.40 0.73 12.32
N ALA A 153 4.78 1.47 11.39
CA ALA A 153 3.37 1.28 11.07
C ALA A 153 3.02 1.89 9.71
N TYR A 154 2.20 1.19 8.93
CA TYR A 154 1.61 1.68 7.69
C TYR A 154 0.19 2.20 7.90
N CYS A 155 -0.10 3.40 7.38
CA CYS A 155 -1.43 3.99 7.36
C CYS A 155 -1.97 3.96 5.92
N GLY A 156 -2.94 3.08 5.65
CA GLY A 156 -3.58 3.00 4.33
C GLY A 156 -4.39 4.26 3.97
N GLY A 157 -4.92 4.99 4.95
CA GLY A 157 -5.70 6.21 4.73
C GLY A 157 -4.89 7.39 4.22
N THR A 158 -3.60 7.49 4.56
CA THR A 158 -2.69 8.53 4.08
C THR A 158 -1.56 7.97 3.21
N THR A 159 -1.62 6.68 2.85
CA THR A 159 -0.58 5.96 2.10
C THR A 159 0.82 6.24 2.63
N THR A 160 0.97 6.26 3.96
CA THR A 160 2.20 6.68 4.65
C THR A 160 2.67 5.56 5.56
N TYR A 161 3.96 5.23 5.54
CA TYR A 161 4.55 4.49 6.66
C TYR A 161 5.39 5.39 7.57
N TYR A 162 5.39 4.99 8.83
CA TYR A 162 6.07 5.63 9.93
C TYR A 162 7.19 4.71 10.42
N MET A 163 8.35 5.29 10.71
CA MET A 163 9.46 4.59 11.35
C MET A 163 9.96 5.41 12.54
N LEU A 164 9.78 4.87 13.74
CA LEU A 164 10.22 5.43 15.00
C LEU A 164 11.61 4.89 15.34
N VAL A 165 12.60 5.77 15.43
CA VAL A 165 13.96 5.41 15.87
C VAL A 165 14.32 6.25 17.10
N PRO A 166 14.13 5.70 18.31
CA PRO A 166 14.55 6.36 19.53
C PRO A 166 16.10 6.37 19.67
N ASN A 167 16.61 7.17 20.61
CA ASN A 167 18.05 7.40 20.76
C ASN A 167 18.85 6.16 21.18
N ASP A 168 18.25 5.28 21.96
CA ASP A 168 18.78 3.97 22.35
C ASP A 168 18.97 3.07 21.12
N LEU A 169 17.98 3.03 20.21
CA LEU A 169 18.09 2.28 18.97
C LEU A 169 19.24 2.79 18.08
N LEU A 170 19.53 4.10 18.06
CA LEU A 170 20.62 4.65 17.24
C LEU A 170 22.00 4.09 17.61
N ARG A 171 22.19 3.63 18.84
CA ARG A 171 23.47 3.08 19.33
C ARG A 171 23.51 1.55 19.29
N ASN A 172 22.39 0.90 18.99
CA ASN A 172 22.31 -0.55 18.93
C ASN A 172 23.15 -1.09 17.74
N PRO A 173 24.03 -2.10 17.95
CA PRO A 173 24.81 -2.69 16.87
C PRO A 173 23.99 -3.27 15.71
N LEU A 174 22.73 -3.66 15.98
CA LEU A 174 21.78 -4.20 15.00
C LEU A 174 20.85 -3.13 14.42
N ALA A 175 21.06 -1.84 14.72
CA ALA A 175 20.16 -0.77 14.31
C ALA A 175 19.93 -0.75 12.79
N ALA A 176 20.98 -0.94 11.99
CA ALA A 176 20.86 -0.98 10.53
C ALA A 176 19.98 -2.15 10.06
N ALA A 177 20.18 -3.35 10.60
CA ALA A 177 19.40 -4.54 10.26
C ALA A 177 17.93 -4.37 10.70
N PHE A 178 17.72 -3.89 11.93
CA PHE A 178 16.38 -3.68 12.48
C PHE A 178 15.60 -2.65 11.67
N VAL A 179 16.21 -1.48 11.41
CA VAL A 179 15.57 -0.40 10.67
C VAL A 179 15.28 -0.80 9.22
N SER A 180 16.21 -1.46 8.52
CA SER A 180 15.98 -1.90 7.14
C SER A 180 14.94 -3.01 7.04
N LYS A 181 14.90 -3.94 8.02
CA LYS A 181 13.84 -4.94 8.14
C LYS A 181 12.47 -4.27 8.30
N THR A 182 12.33 -3.40 9.30
CA THR A 182 11.06 -2.74 9.61
C THR A 182 10.58 -1.87 8.44
N ILE A 183 11.45 -1.06 7.83
CA ILE A 183 11.07 -0.28 6.65
C ILE A 183 10.62 -1.20 5.50
N SER A 184 11.31 -2.32 5.26
CA SER A 184 10.92 -3.24 4.19
C SER A 184 9.60 -3.95 4.49
N HIS A 185 9.29 -4.21 5.77
CA HIS A 185 8.00 -4.74 6.24
C HIS A 185 6.86 -3.73 6.00
N GLU A 186 7.03 -2.48 6.44
CA GLU A 186 6.02 -1.44 6.22
C GLU A 186 5.80 -1.15 4.74
N TYR A 187 6.86 -1.28 3.92
CA TYR A 187 6.72 -1.20 2.47
C TYR A 187 5.96 -2.40 1.91
N GLY A 188 6.07 -3.58 2.52
CA GLY A 188 5.23 -4.74 2.23
C GLY A 188 3.74 -4.44 2.41
N HIS A 189 3.35 -3.71 3.45
CA HIS A 189 1.98 -3.21 3.60
C HIS A 189 1.58 -2.22 2.51
N HIS A 190 2.50 -1.38 2.04
CA HIS A 190 2.23 -0.54 0.88
C HIS A 190 1.97 -1.35 -0.39
N VAL A 191 2.73 -2.42 -0.62
CA VAL A 191 2.49 -3.36 -1.73
C VAL A 191 1.12 -4.02 -1.59
N GLN A 192 0.73 -4.44 -0.39
CA GLN A 192 -0.60 -5.00 -0.10
C GLN A 192 -1.72 -3.97 -0.31
N TYR A 193 -1.47 -2.70 0.01
CA TYR A 193 -2.41 -1.61 -0.25
C TYR A 193 -2.66 -1.44 -1.76
N LEU A 194 -1.58 -1.35 -2.55
CA LEU A 194 -1.68 -1.20 -4.01
C LEU A 194 -2.29 -2.42 -4.70
N THR A 195 -2.29 -3.58 -4.04
CA THR A 195 -2.86 -4.84 -4.56
C THR A 195 -4.23 -5.19 -3.96
N HIS A 196 -4.84 -4.27 -3.20
CA HIS A 196 -6.13 -4.43 -2.52
C HIS A 196 -6.20 -5.55 -1.47
N ILE A 197 -5.05 -6.12 -1.08
CA ILE A 197 -4.95 -7.16 -0.05
C ILE A 197 -5.38 -6.59 1.32
N LEU A 198 -4.92 -5.39 1.68
CA LEU A 198 -5.34 -4.74 2.94
C LEU A 198 -6.84 -4.41 2.94
N SER A 199 -7.40 -4.06 1.78
CA SER A 199 -8.83 -3.81 1.63
C SER A 199 -9.64 -5.08 1.83
N TYR A 200 -9.18 -6.21 1.30
CA TYR A 200 -9.81 -7.51 1.52
C TYR A 200 -9.79 -7.90 3.01
N GLU A 201 -8.63 -7.80 3.68
CA GLU A 201 -8.53 -8.06 5.12
C GLU A 201 -9.54 -7.22 5.93
N ALA A 202 -9.59 -5.91 5.68
CA ALA A 202 -10.44 -4.99 6.42
C ALA A 202 -11.94 -5.27 6.20
N LEU A 203 -12.33 -5.64 4.98
CA LEU A 203 -13.72 -5.97 4.65
C LEU A 203 -14.14 -7.30 5.26
N GLU A 204 -13.33 -8.35 5.11
CA GLU A 204 -13.64 -9.69 5.65
C GLU A 204 -13.54 -9.74 7.19
N GLY A 205 -12.72 -8.89 7.79
CA GLY A 205 -12.63 -8.78 9.25
C GLY A 205 -13.83 -8.09 9.88
N ARG A 206 -14.62 -7.30 9.12
CA ARG A 206 -15.73 -6.53 9.66
C ARG A 206 -16.85 -7.45 10.15
N GLY A 207 -17.11 -7.43 11.46
CA GLY A 207 -18.16 -8.25 12.09
C GLY A 207 -17.79 -9.74 12.21
N ALA A 208 -16.57 -10.12 11.82
CA ALA A 208 -16.09 -11.49 11.96
C ALA A 208 -15.75 -11.82 13.42
N LYS A 209 -15.75 -13.12 13.74
CA LYS A 209 -15.27 -13.61 15.04
C LYS A 209 -13.78 -13.32 15.18
N ARG A 210 -13.31 -13.09 16.42
CA ARG A 210 -11.89 -12.84 16.75
C ARG A 210 -10.94 -13.82 16.05
N ALA A 211 -11.20 -15.13 16.15
CA ALA A 211 -10.34 -16.14 15.51
C ALA A 211 -10.20 -15.99 13.98
N THR A 212 -11.22 -15.44 13.31
CA THR A 212 -11.14 -15.11 11.88
C THR A 212 -10.30 -13.86 11.67
N VAL A 213 -10.53 -12.80 12.43
CA VAL A 213 -9.73 -11.56 12.38
C VAL A 213 -8.26 -11.88 12.58
N ASP A 214 -7.91 -12.62 13.64
CA ASP A 214 -6.52 -13.01 13.94
C ASP A 214 -5.88 -13.78 12.78
N LEU A 215 -6.65 -14.66 12.11
CA LEU A 215 -6.15 -15.41 10.97
C LEU A 215 -5.90 -14.52 9.75
N LEU A 216 -6.80 -13.57 9.47
CA LEU A 216 -6.65 -12.63 8.37
C LEU A 216 -5.42 -11.74 8.62
N THR A 217 -5.30 -11.18 9.82
CA THR A 217 -4.16 -10.34 10.21
C THR A 217 -2.84 -11.10 10.15
N ARG A 218 -2.78 -12.35 10.64
CA ARG A 218 -1.56 -13.18 10.50
C ARG A 218 -1.18 -13.40 9.04
N ARG A 219 -2.14 -13.61 8.13
CA ARG A 219 -1.86 -13.77 6.69
C ARG A 219 -1.28 -12.47 6.12
N THR A 220 -1.85 -11.32 6.46
CA THR A 220 -1.33 -10.01 6.06
C THR A 220 0.09 -9.77 6.59
N GLU A 221 0.32 -9.92 7.90
CA GLU A 221 1.59 -9.63 8.54
C GLU A 221 2.72 -10.55 8.08
N LEU A 222 2.45 -11.85 7.97
CA LEU A 222 3.45 -12.82 7.49
C LEU A 222 3.79 -12.61 6.01
N GLN A 223 2.84 -12.11 5.22
CA GLN A 223 3.10 -11.77 3.83
C GLN A 223 3.97 -10.51 3.74
N ALA A 224 3.73 -9.50 4.57
CA ALA A 224 4.57 -8.31 4.66
C ALA A 224 6.01 -8.68 5.10
N GLU A 225 6.18 -9.56 6.09
CA GLU A 225 7.49 -10.11 6.49
C GLU A 225 8.19 -10.85 5.34
N CYS A 226 7.44 -11.64 4.55
CA CYS A 226 7.98 -12.34 3.39
C CYS A 226 8.40 -11.36 2.27
N PHE A 227 7.57 -10.35 1.97
CA PHE A 227 7.91 -9.28 1.03
C PHE A 227 9.15 -8.51 1.48
N ALA A 228 9.28 -8.25 2.78
CA ALA A 228 10.49 -7.65 3.35
C ALA A 228 11.73 -8.53 3.06
N GLY A 229 11.63 -9.83 3.29
CA GLY A 229 12.69 -10.79 2.96
C GLY A 229 13.09 -10.75 1.48
N ALA A 230 12.12 -10.77 0.58
CA ALA A 230 12.36 -10.71 -0.87
C ALA A 230 13.03 -9.40 -1.29
N ALA A 231 12.63 -8.26 -0.71
CA ALA A 231 13.25 -6.97 -0.97
C ALA A 231 14.67 -6.87 -0.40
N LEU A 232 14.90 -7.37 0.82
CA LEU A 232 16.24 -7.45 1.43
C LEU A 232 17.18 -8.32 0.58
N LYS A 233 16.68 -9.40 -0.02
CA LYS A 233 17.45 -10.20 -0.99
C LYS A 233 17.89 -9.39 -2.19
N ALA A 234 16.99 -8.57 -2.74
CA ALA A 234 17.30 -7.69 -3.87
C ALA A 234 18.36 -6.63 -3.50
N MET A 235 18.39 -6.19 -2.24
CA MET A 235 19.34 -5.20 -1.72
C MET A 235 20.59 -5.81 -1.05
N ARG A 236 20.75 -7.14 -1.05
CA ARG A 236 21.67 -7.87 -0.14
C ARG A 236 23.13 -7.41 -0.13
N ARG A 237 23.60 -6.80 -1.22
CA ARG A 237 25.00 -6.32 -1.34
C ARG A 237 25.27 -5.08 -0.48
N GLU A 238 24.22 -4.33 -0.16
CA GLU A 238 24.28 -3.08 0.60
C GLU A 238 23.66 -3.22 2.00
N MET A 239 23.25 -4.44 2.37
CA MET A 239 22.58 -4.74 3.64
C MET A 239 23.54 -5.40 4.63
N PRO A 240 23.29 -5.27 5.95
CA PRO A 240 23.93 -6.10 6.96
C PRO A 240 23.93 -7.61 6.63
N PRO A 241 24.86 -8.39 7.20
CA PRO A 241 24.86 -9.85 7.03
C PRO A 241 23.53 -10.47 7.44
N TRP A 242 23.09 -11.51 6.72
CA TRP A 242 21.82 -12.19 6.97
C TRP A 242 21.65 -12.68 8.42
N GLN A 243 22.75 -13.06 9.07
CA GLN A 243 22.79 -13.50 10.46
C GLN A 243 22.26 -12.43 11.42
N GLN A 244 22.50 -11.14 11.15
CA GLN A 244 21.96 -10.06 11.97
C GLN A 244 20.43 -10.02 11.90
N TYR A 245 19.84 -10.22 10.71
CA TYR A 245 18.39 -10.29 10.55
C TYR A 245 17.79 -11.49 11.27
N ARG A 246 18.42 -12.67 11.18
CA ARG A 246 17.98 -13.87 11.92
C ARG A 246 17.97 -13.62 13.42
N TYR A 247 19.01 -12.97 13.95
CA TYR A 247 19.11 -12.66 15.38
C TYR A 247 17.94 -11.81 15.88
N LEU A 248 17.40 -10.89 15.07
CA LEU A 248 16.25 -10.07 15.44
C LEU A 248 14.97 -10.88 15.72
N PHE A 249 14.86 -12.09 15.19
CA PHE A 249 13.73 -12.99 15.45
C PHE A 249 13.96 -13.94 16.64
N MET A 250 15.21 -14.09 17.08
CA MET A 250 15.59 -15.03 18.16
C MET A 250 15.54 -14.41 19.56
N GLY A 251 15.52 -13.08 19.67
CA GLY A 251 15.67 -12.36 20.94
C GLY A 251 14.40 -12.04 21.72
N ILE A 252 13.21 -12.47 21.28
CA ILE A 252 11.94 -12.15 21.95
C ILE A 252 11.34 -13.41 22.58
N VAL A 253 11.70 -13.66 23.84
CA VAL A 253 10.98 -14.60 24.71
C VAL A 253 9.73 -13.85 25.20
N ASN A 254 8.53 -14.35 24.88
CA ASN A 254 7.23 -13.69 25.09
C ASN A 254 6.93 -12.52 24.12
N ASP A 255 6.76 -12.84 22.84
CA ASP A 255 6.34 -11.87 21.81
C ASP A 255 4.86 -11.46 22.02
N PRO A 256 4.57 -10.23 22.51
CA PRO A 256 3.19 -9.78 22.73
C PRO A 256 2.42 -9.62 21.40
N PHE A 257 3.13 -9.61 20.26
CA PHE A 257 2.56 -9.47 18.93
C PHE A 257 2.25 -10.83 18.28
N ALA A 258 2.60 -11.95 18.91
CA ALA A 258 2.42 -13.29 18.33
C ALA A 258 0.96 -13.62 17.97
N HIS A 259 0.01 -13.01 18.68
CA HIS A 259 -1.41 -13.15 18.39
C HIS A 259 -1.77 -12.60 17.01
N ASP A 260 -1.26 -11.43 16.63
CA ASP A 260 -1.65 -10.72 15.39
C ASP A 260 -0.63 -10.93 14.26
N HIS A 261 0.66 -11.03 14.58
CA HIS A 261 1.76 -11.09 13.61
C HIS A 261 2.31 -12.51 13.39
N GLY A 262 1.77 -13.50 14.11
CA GLY A 262 2.26 -14.87 14.16
C GLY A 262 3.47 -15.03 15.07
N ARG A 263 3.75 -16.27 15.49
CA ARG A 263 4.90 -16.55 16.37
C ARG A 263 6.22 -16.20 15.66
N GLN A 264 7.22 -15.78 16.43
CA GLN A 264 8.54 -15.41 15.89
C GLN A 264 9.18 -16.47 14.96
N PRO A 265 9.12 -17.78 15.25
CA PRO A 265 9.61 -18.80 14.31
C PRO A 265 8.84 -18.81 12.98
N THR A 266 7.53 -18.56 13.02
CA THR A 266 6.69 -18.47 11.82
C THR A 266 7.04 -17.22 11.01
N ARG A 267 7.23 -16.08 11.67
CA ARG A 267 7.69 -14.84 11.04
C ARG A 267 9.04 -15.03 10.34
N LEU A 268 10.05 -15.53 11.07
CA LEU A 268 11.37 -15.83 10.51
C LEU A 268 11.28 -16.75 9.30
N LYS A 269 10.46 -17.80 9.36
CA LYS A 269 10.27 -18.75 8.26
C LYS A 269 9.73 -18.07 7.00
N TRP A 270 8.77 -17.16 7.13
CA TRP A 270 8.23 -16.40 6.00
C TRP A 270 9.22 -15.37 5.46
N THR A 271 9.94 -14.66 6.34
CA THR A 271 11.02 -13.74 5.95
C THR A 271 12.14 -14.49 5.20
N GLU A 272 12.54 -15.67 5.67
CA GLU A 272 13.50 -16.55 4.99
C GLU A 272 12.98 -17.07 3.64
N LYS A 273 11.71 -17.46 3.57
CA LYS A 273 11.07 -17.90 2.31
C LYS A 273 11.17 -16.81 1.25
N GLY A 274 10.84 -15.56 1.63
CA GLY A 274 10.99 -14.39 0.78
C GLY A 274 12.44 -14.14 0.38
N PHE A 275 13.37 -14.15 1.34
CA PHE A 275 14.78 -13.89 1.09
C PHE A 275 15.45 -14.93 0.19
N ASN A 276 15.11 -16.21 0.36
CA ASN A 276 15.68 -17.30 -0.44
C ASN A 276 15.13 -17.28 -1.87
N SER A 277 13.82 -17.03 -2.02
CA SER A 277 13.17 -16.97 -3.33
C SER A 277 13.54 -15.71 -4.12
N GLY A 278 13.47 -14.56 -3.45
CA GLY A 278 13.50 -13.23 -4.07
C GLY A 278 12.25 -12.91 -4.91
N ARG A 279 11.23 -13.76 -4.94
CA ARG A 279 9.99 -13.57 -5.74
C ARG A 279 8.80 -13.23 -4.85
N PRO A 280 7.93 -12.27 -5.23
CA PRO A 280 6.70 -12.00 -4.49
C PRO A 280 5.75 -13.21 -4.44
N GLY A 281 5.65 -14.02 -5.49
CA GLY A 281 4.81 -15.22 -5.50
C GLY A 281 5.16 -16.29 -4.45
N ALA A 282 6.37 -16.29 -3.89
CA ALA A 282 6.68 -17.17 -2.77
C ALA A 282 5.98 -16.74 -1.47
N CYS A 283 5.46 -15.51 -1.42
CA CYS A 283 4.83 -14.89 -0.27
C CYS A 283 3.30 -15.02 -0.27
N ASP A 284 2.74 -15.99 -1.00
CA ASP A 284 1.32 -16.30 -0.93
C ASP A 284 0.98 -16.99 0.41
N THR A 285 0.69 -16.16 1.40
CA THR A 285 0.19 -16.60 2.69
C THR A 285 -1.29 -16.93 2.65
N TRP A 286 -2.05 -16.54 1.63
CA TRP A 286 -3.52 -16.58 1.60
C TRP A 286 -4.07 -17.92 1.13
N THR A 287 -3.35 -18.60 0.24
CA THR A 287 -3.64 -19.99 -0.14
C THR A 287 -2.94 -21.01 0.77
N SER A 288 -2.00 -20.56 1.60
CA SER A 288 -1.28 -21.43 2.53
C SER A 288 -2.20 -22.05 3.61
N PRO A 289 -1.97 -23.31 4.03
CA PRO A 289 -2.70 -23.93 5.14
C PRO A 289 -2.59 -23.10 6.42
N LYS A 290 -3.65 -23.09 7.25
CA LYS A 290 -3.68 -22.35 8.53
C LYS A 290 -2.47 -22.66 9.42
N SER A 291 -2.02 -23.91 9.45
CA SER A 291 -0.85 -24.36 10.23
C SER A 291 0.49 -23.75 9.79
N LYS A 292 0.55 -23.10 8.62
CA LYS A 292 1.74 -22.38 8.13
C LYS A 292 1.70 -20.88 8.44
N VAL A 293 0.59 -20.38 8.97
CA VAL A 293 0.35 -18.95 9.26
C VAL A 293 -0.10 -18.74 10.71
N THR A 294 0.22 -19.69 11.59
CA THR A 294 -0.01 -19.65 13.04
C THR A 294 1.31 -19.57 13.80
#